data_AF-A0A949AIM1-F1
#
_entry.id   AF-A0A949AIM1-F1
#
_cell.length_a   1.000
_cell.length_b   1.000
_cell.length_c   1.000
_cell.angle_alpha   90.00
_cell.angle_beta   90.00
_cell.angle_gamma   90.00
#
_symmetry.space_group_name_H-M   'P 1'
#
loop_
_entity.id
_entity.type
_entity.pdbx_description
1 polymer ?
#
loop_
_entity_poly.entity_id
_entity_poly.type
_entity_poly.pdbx_seq_one_letter_code
_entity_poly.pdbx_strand_id
1 'polypeptide(L)'
;MEPLISNLISYKELLAFLKEKKKDVNWFNTLRTRHKFIHKPIIKPSHMLSLKEMDAIGKQGRAVFYLTDLKPYLEEIIRLHDQEDFTYKQIQGKILDRTKKLERLREIHLLDDIRLKQVEFFYDFEIAKAKIKEYLGWNDNSKELSLLDHIYETRSKYGKKYHFLTIEVKNSIKERLHPKHEGLIKEREEIGKNIDYCNYIMDSTIRYCAKLIKEKKITIKESEMEEVRANVDKNLE
;
A
#
# COMPACT_ATOMS: atom_id res chain seq x y z
N MET A 1 -11.04 13.48 1.81
CA MET A 1 -10.00 13.21 0.79
C MET A 1 -10.54 12.09 -0.09
N GLU A 2 -10.80 12.36 -1.38
CA GLU A 2 -11.24 11.30 -2.31
C GLU A 2 -10.16 10.21 -2.37
N PRO A 3 -10.54 8.92 -2.32
CA PRO A 3 -9.58 7.84 -2.40
C PRO A 3 -8.89 7.89 -3.78
N LEU A 4 -7.55 7.89 -3.78
CA LEU A 4 -6.66 7.83 -4.94
C LEU A 4 -6.90 6.61 -5.87
N ILE A 5 -7.91 5.78 -5.57
CA ILE A 5 -8.30 4.58 -6.30
C ILE A 5 -8.85 4.92 -7.72
N SER A 6 -9.33 6.15 -7.96
CA SER A 6 -9.80 6.56 -9.30
C SER A 6 -8.68 6.72 -10.36
N ASN A 7 -7.42 6.66 -9.95
CA ASN A 7 -6.27 6.91 -10.83
C ASN A 7 -5.53 5.64 -11.31
N LEU A 8 -6.09 4.45 -11.08
CA LEU A 8 -5.51 3.19 -11.53
C LEU A 8 -6.38 2.49 -12.58
N ILE A 9 -5.73 1.85 -13.54
CA ILE A 9 -6.34 0.93 -14.51
C ILE A 9 -5.75 -0.46 -14.30
N SER A 10 -6.60 -1.48 -14.35
CA SER A 10 -6.13 -2.87 -14.28
C SER A 10 -5.37 -3.24 -15.55
N TYR A 11 -4.47 -4.23 -15.44
CA TYR A 11 -3.77 -4.76 -16.61
C TYR A 11 -4.75 -5.28 -17.68
N LYS A 12 -5.88 -5.89 -17.26
CA LYS A 12 -6.92 -6.36 -18.16
C LYS A 12 -7.56 -5.22 -18.97
N GLU A 13 -7.90 -4.12 -18.32
CA GLU A 13 -8.44 -2.93 -18.99
C GLU A 13 -7.41 -2.26 -19.91
N LEU A 14 -6.14 -2.26 -19.51
CA LEU A 14 -5.06 -1.77 -20.36
C LEU A 14 -4.92 -2.62 -21.63
N LEU A 15 -5.00 -3.95 -21.52
CA LEU A 15 -4.96 -4.85 -22.67
C LEU A 15 -6.16 -4.66 -23.61
N ALA A 16 -7.35 -4.44 -23.06
CA ALA A 16 -8.54 -4.12 -23.86
C ALA A 16 -8.33 -2.82 -24.66
N PHE A 17 -7.85 -1.76 -24.00
CA PHE A 17 -7.50 -0.49 -24.65
C PHE A 17 -6.46 -0.66 -25.76
N LEU A 18 -5.39 -1.43 -25.53
CA LEU A 18 -4.36 -1.68 -26.54
C LEU A 18 -4.94 -2.39 -27.76
N LYS A 19 -5.82 -3.37 -27.55
CA LYS A 19 -6.50 -4.10 -28.63
C LYS A 19 -7.34 -3.17 -29.50
N GLU A 20 -8.07 -2.22 -28.91
CA GLU A 20 -8.83 -1.20 -29.64
C GLU A 20 -7.93 -0.32 -30.52
N LYS A 21 -6.70 -0.03 -30.05
CA LYS A 21 -5.68 0.71 -30.80
C LYS A 21 -4.85 -0.17 -31.74
N LYS A 22 -5.26 -1.43 -31.98
CA LYS A 22 -4.53 -2.41 -32.83
C LYS A 22 -3.08 -2.66 -32.37
N LYS A 23 -2.82 -2.55 -31.07
CA LYS A 23 -1.54 -2.88 -30.44
C LYS A 23 -1.67 -4.16 -29.62
N ASP A 24 -0.63 -4.97 -29.64
CA ASP A 24 -0.59 -6.24 -28.94
C ASP A 24 0.25 -6.18 -27.66
N VAL A 25 0.22 -7.28 -26.92
CA VAL A 25 0.97 -7.44 -25.66
C VAL A 25 2.49 -7.33 -25.89
N ASN A 26 2.97 -7.82 -27.04
CA ASN A 26 4.40 -7.81 -27.39
C ASN A 26 4.91 -6.39 -27.65
N TRP A 27 4.12 -5.56 -28.34
CA TRP A 27 4.40 -4.16 -28.55
C TRP A 27 4.49 -3.43 -27.22
N PHE A 28 3.50 -3.60 -26.33
CA PHE A 28 3.53 -2.99 -25.00
C PHE A 28 4.74 -3.45 -24.17
N ASN A 29 5.05 -4.74 -24.18
CA ASN A 29 6.22 -5.27 -23.49
C ASN A 29 7.53 -4.71 -24.06
N THR A 30 7.62 -4.51 -25.37
CA THR A 30 8.78 -3.91 -26.04
C THR A 30 8.99 -2.47 -25.60
N LEU A 31 7.91 -1.68 -25.52
CA LEU A 31 7.99 -0.32 -24.95
C LEU A 31 8.46 -0.33 -23.49
N ARG A 32 7.98 -1.28 -22.69
CA ARG A 32 8.29 -1.39 -21.27
C ARG A 32 9.74 -1.86 -21.01
N THR A 33 10.19 -2.91 -21.69
CA THR A 33 11.46 -3.58 -21.37
C THR A 33 12.63 -3.06 -22.21
N ARG A 34 12.44 -2.97 -23.53
CA ARG A 34 13.49 -2.60 -24.48
C ARG A 34 13.70 -1.10 -24.55
N HIS A 35 12.60 -0.33 -24.58
CA HIS A 35 12.67 1.12 -24.72
C HIS A 35 12.42 1.90 -23.43
N LYS A 36 11.99 1.22 -22.35
CA LYS A 36 11.76 1.80 -21.02
C LYS A 36 10.86 3.05 -21.02
N PHE A 37 9.89 3.11 -21.93
CA PHE A 37 8.87 4.16 -21.96
C PHE A 37 7.83 4.02 -20.87
N ILE A 38 7.59 2.79 -20.44
CA ILE A 38 6.53 2.46 -19.51
C ILE A 38 7.15 2.16 -18.16
N HIS A 39 6.63 2.84 -17.14
CA HIS A 39 6.99 2.61 -15.76
C HIS A 39 6.73 1.15 -15.35
N LYS A 40 7.40 0.66 -14.30
CA LYS A 40 7.09 -0.67 -13.76
C LYS A 40 5.64 -0.73 -13.26
N PRO A 41 4.94 -1.86 -13.38
CA PRO A 41 3.56 -1.95 -12.89
C PRO A 41 3.47 -1.68 -11.37
N ILE A 42 2.30 -1.26 -10.94
CA ILE A 42 1.91 -1.17 -9.53
C ILE A 42 1.31 -2.53 -9.16
N ILE A 43 1.97 -3.24 -8.26
CA ILE A 43 1.55 -4.58 -7.85
C ILE A 43 0.95 -4.49 -6.45
N LYS A 44 -0.36 -4.75 -6.32
CA LYS A 44 -1.04 -4.84 -5.03
C LYS A 44 -1.31 -6.31 -4.67
N PRO A 45 -0.85 -6.83 -3.53
CA PRO A 45 -1.27 -8.14 -3.05
C PRO A 45 -2.76 -8.15 -2.68
N SER A 46 -3.36 -9.35 -2.74
CA SER A 46 -4.81 -9.56 -2.66
C SER A 46 -5.48 -9.05 -1.38
N HIS A 47 -4.77 -9.05 -0.26
CA HIS A 47 -5.31 -8.56 1.03
C HIS A 47 -5.44 -7.02 1.12
N MET A 48 -5.07 -6.29 0.05
CA MET A 48 -5.18 -4.84 -0.05
C MET A 48 -6.30 -4.39 -0.98
N LEU A 49 -7.01 -5.34 -1.56
CA LEU A 49 -8.12 -5.10 -2.46
C LEU A 49 -9.40 -5.08 -1.63
N SER A 50 -10.24 -4.06 -1.80
CA SER A 50 -11.61 -4.08 -1.31
C SER A 50 -12.37 -5.27 -1.89
N LEU A 51 -13.47 -5.70 -1.25
CA LEU A 51 -14.31 -6.79 -1.77
C LEU A 51 -14.75 -6.57 -3.24
N LYS A 52 -15.03 -5.32 -3.63
CA LYS A 52 -15.30 -4.93 -5.03
C LYS A 52 -14.12 -5.17 -5.97
N GLU A 53 -12.90 -4.91 -5.51
CA GLU A 53 -11.66 -5.14 -6.29
C GLU A 53 -11.28 -6.63 -6.31
N MET A 54 -11.58 -7.39 -5.25
CA MET A 54 -11.37 -8.84 -5.20
C MET A 54 -12.30 -9.59 -6.18
N ASP A 55 -13.56 -9.19 -6.29
CA ASP A 55 -14.52 -9.79 -7.22
C ASP A 55 -14.15 -9.54 -8.70
N ALA A 56 -13.47 -8.43 -9.00
CA ALA A 56 -13.01 -8.10 -10.35
C ALA A 56 -11.73 -8.84 -10.78
N ILE A 57 -10.89 -9.25 -9.82
CA ILE A 57 -9.53 -9.76 -10.09
C ILE A 57 -9.41 -11.28 -9.87
N GLY A 58 -10.38 -11.89 -9.20
CA GLY A 58 -10.38 -13.33 -8.90
C GLY A 58 -9.60 -13.67 -7.63
N LYS A 59 -10.03 -14.72 -6.93
CA LYS A 59 -9.65 -15.04 -5.54
C LYS A 59 -8.19 -15.42 -5.29
N GLN A 60 -7.32 -15.53 -6.31
CA GLN A 60 -5.92 -15.94 -6.12
C GLN A 60 -4.98 -15.21 -7.10
N GLY A 61 -4.24 -14.22 -6.60
CA GLY A 61 -3.17 -13.57 -7.37
C GLY A 61 -2.77 -12.20 -6.84
N ARG A 62 -1.57 -11.73 -7.23
CA ARG A 62 -1.17 -10.32 -7.10
C ARG A 62 -1.88 -9.54 -8.20
N ALA A 63 -2.56 -8.45 -7.85
CA ALA A 63 -3.20 -7.59 -8.83
C ALA A 63 -2.19 -6.63 -9.47
N VAL A 64 -2.25 -6.53 -10.79
CA VAL A 64 -1.34 -5.70 -11.60
C VAL A 64 -2.11 -4.50 -12.12
N PHE A 65 -1.64 -3.32 -11.75
CA PHE A 65 -2.21 -2.03 -12.12
C PHE A 65 -1.20 -1.12 -12.81
N TYR A 66 -1.72 -0.17 -13.56
CA TYR A 66 -1.01 0.97 -14.11
C TYR A 66 -1.77 2.25 -13.77
N LEU A 67 -1.12 3.40 -13.95
CA LEU A 67 -1.80 4.70 -13.81
C LEU A 67 -2.81 4.88 -14.95
N THR A 68 -3.94 5.51 -14.68
CA THR A 68 -4.91 5.90 -15.72
C THR A 68 -4.27 6.82 -16.77
N ASP A 69 -3.34 7.69 -16.34
CA ASP A 69 -2.53 8.56 -17.20
C ASP A 69 -1.66 7.80 -18.22
N LEU A 70 -1.50 6.47 -18.07
CA LEU A 70 -0.78 5.67 -19.04
C LEU A 70 -1.51 5.56 -20.37
N LYS A 71 -2.86 5.58 -20.38
CA LYS A 71 -3.65 5.51 -21.62
C LYS A 71 -3.34 6.68 -22.58
N PRO A 72 -3.52 7.96 -22.20
CA PRO A 72 -3.22 9.08 -23.10
C PRO A 72 -1.73 9.15 -23.47
N TYR A 73 -0.83 8.72 -22.59
CA TYR A 73 0.60 8.62 -22.91
C TYR A 73 0.88 7.58 -23.99
N LEU A 74 0.23 6.41 -23.93
CA LEU A 74 0.33 5.40 -24.97
C LEU A 74 -0.29 5.87 -26.30
N GLU A 75 -1.40 6.62 -26.27
CA GLU A 75 -1.98 7.21 -27.47
C GLU A 75 -1.01 8.15 -28.17
N GLU A 76 -0.27 8.95 -27.41
CA GLU A 76 0.76 9.82 -27.97
C GLU A 76 1.90 9.04 -28.61
N ILE A 77 2.38 7.95 -27.97
CA ILE A 77 3.40 7.08 -28.57
C ILE A 77 2.88 6.46 -29.86
N ILE A 78 1.63 5.98 -29.88
CA ILE A 78 1.00 5.39 -31.06
C ILE A 78 0.89 6.43 -32.18
N ARG A 79 0.45 7.64 -31.86
CA ARG A 79 0.35 8.75 -32.83
C ARG A 79 1.71 9.06 -33.44
N LEU A 80 2.74 9.24 -32.61
CA LEU A 80 4.10 9.56 -33.07
C LEU A 80 4.71 8.43 -33.90
N HIS A 81 4.46 7.18 -33.54
CA HIS A 81 5.04 6.02 -34.21
C HIS A 81 4.29 5.65 -35.51
N ASP A 82 2.95 5.62 -35.48
CA ASP A 82 2.13 5.08 -36.57
C ASP A 82 1.63 6.14 -37.56
N GLN A 83 1.57 7.41 -37.15
CA GLN A 83 1.05 8.49 -38.01
C GLN A 83 2.14 9.46 -38.45
N GLU A 84 3.21 9.60 -37.67
CA GLU A 84 4.31 10.52 -37.94
C GLU A 84 5.64 9.79 -38.23
N ASP A 85 5.63 8.46 -38.31
CA ASP A 85 6.77 7.60 -38.63
C ASP A 85 8.04 7.86 -37.80
N PHE A 86 7.88 8.35 -36.55
CA PHE A 86 9.03 8.55 -35.68
C PHE A 86 9.59 7.21 -35.18
N THR A 87 10.91 7.09 -35.21
CA THR A 87 11.61 6.00 -34.52
C THR A 87 11.44 6.14 -33.01
N TYR A 88 11.49 5.03 -32.28
CA TYR A 88 11.45 5.06 -30.81
C TYR A 88 12.52 5.98 -30.20
N LYS A 89 13.71 6.10 -30.80
CA LYS A 89 14.75 7.02 -30.31
C LYS A 89 14.31 8.49 -30.40
N GLN A 90 13.63 8.87 -31.49
CA GLN A 90 13.10 10.24 -31.66
C GLN A 90 11.92 10.50 -30.74
N ILE A 91 11.03 9.51 -30.58
CA ILE A 91 9.92 9.58 -29.62
C ILE A 91 10.44 9.82 -28.20
N GLN A 92 11.50 9.12 -27.80
CA GLN A 92 12.11 9.28 -26.49
C GLN A 92 12.58 10.70 -26.19
N GLY A 93 13.15 11.39 -27.17
CA GLY A 93 13.50 12.80 -27.02
C GLY A 93 12.29 13.71 -26.80
N LYS A 94 11.14 13.39 -27.42
CA LYS A 94 9.91 14.20 -27.36
C LYS A 94 9.10 14.00 -26.08
N ILE A 95 9.09 12.79 -25.53
CA ILE A 95 8.22 12.43 -24.39
C ILE A 95 8.97 12.20 -23.07
N LEU A 96 10.28 12.45 -23.03
CA LEU A 96 11.13 12.19 -21.85
C LEU A 96 10.55 12.77 -20.55
N ASP A 97 10.09 14.02 -20.59
CA ASP A 97 9.54 14.70 -19.42
C ASP A 97 8.20 14.09 -18.96
N ARG A 98 7.39 13.58 -19.91
CA ARG A 98 6.16 12.84 -19.61
C ARG A 98 6.46 11.46 -19.03
N THR A 99 7.47 10.75 -19.54
CA THR A 99 7.97 9.50 -18.94
C THR A 99 8.38 9.71 -17.49
N LYS A 100 9.20 10.74 -17.21
CA LYS A 100 9.62 11.12 -15.85
C LYS A 100 8.43 11.53 -14.98
N LYS A 101 7.39 12.15 -15.55
CA LYS A 101 6.15 12.48 -14.82
C LYS A 101 5.39 11.21 -14.42
N LEU A 102 5.22 10.26 -15.34
CA LEU A 102 4.53 8.99 -15.06
C LEU A 102 5.25 8.16 -14.00
N GLU A 103 6.57 8.07 -14.05
CA GLU A 103 7.33 7.35 -13.02
C GLU A 103 7.14 7.99 -11.64
N ARG A 104 7.16 9.32 -11.56
CA ARG A 104 6.89 10.05 -10.30
C ARG A 104 5.48 9.82 -9.76
N LEU A 105 4.48 9.81 -10.65
CA LEU A 105 3.09 9.51 -10.25
C LEU A 105 2.96 8.06 -9.76
N ARG A 106 3.67 7.13 -10.39
CA ARG A 106 3.73 5.73 -9.95
C ARG A 106 4.37 5.64 -8.56
N GLU A 107 5.48 6.33 -8.34
CA GLU A 107 6.12 6.41 -7.02
C GLU A 107 5.13 6.92 -5.98
N ILE A 108 4.42 8.02 -6.25
CA ILE A 108 3.36 8.56 -5.37
C ILE A 108 2.30 7.51 -5.02
N HIS A 109 1.86 6.71 -5.99
CA HIS A 109 0.89 5.63 -5.74
C HIS A 109 1.46 4.47 -4.93
N LEU A 110 2.74 4.14 -5.10
CA LEU A 110 3.41 3.12 -4.29
C LEU A 110 3.69 3.59 -2.86
N LEU A 111 3.57 4.90 -2.60
CA LEU A 111 3.70 5.45 -1.26
C LEU A 111 2.44 5.26 -0.41
N ASP A 112 1.28 4.89 -0.99
CA ASP A 112 0.10 4.42 -0.22
C ASP A 112 0.42 3.03 0.36
N ASP A 113 1.12 3.06 1.49
CA ASP A 113 1.77 1.90 2.09
C ASP A 113 0.85 1.18 3.10
N ILE A 114 1.05 -0.11 3.10
CA ILE A 114 0.29 -1.24 3.63
C ILE A 114 0.56 -1.47 5.12
N ARG A 115 1.60 -0.78 5.58
CA ARG A 115 2.06 -0.65 6.96
C ARG A 115 1.06 0.09 7.82
N LEU A 116 0.26 0.99 7.22
CA LEU A 116 -0.88 1.63 7.86
C LEU A 116 -2.06 0.64 7.85
N LYS A 117 -2.04 -0.26 8.84
CA LYS A 117 -3.16 -1.16 9.13
C LYS A 117 -4.42 -0.34 9.43
N GLN A 118 -5.57 -0.89 9.05
CA GLN A 118 -6.87 -0.31 9.37
C GLN A 118 -7.11 -0.33 10.88
N VAL A 119 -8.07 0.46 11.35
CA VAL A 119 -8.34 0.62 12.79
C VAL A 119 -8.71 -0.73 13.44
N GLU A 120 -9.35 -1.60 12.68
CA GLU A 120 -9.74 -2.96 13.06
C GLU A 120 -8.56 -3.81 13.54
N PHE A 121 -7.37 -3.62 12.97
CA PHE A 121 -6.16 -4.30 13.42
C PHE A 121 -5.76 -3.93 14.86
N PHE A 122 -6.01 -2.69 15.26
CA PHE A 122 -5.75 -2.22 16.61
C PHE A 122 -6.79 -2.74 17.58
N TYR A 123 -8.07 -2.80 17.18
CA TYR A 123 -9.12 -3.45 17.97
C TYR A 123 -8.77 -4.92 18.23
N ASP A 124 -8.43 -5.67 17.17
CA ASP A 124 -8.10 -7.09 17.26
C ASP A 124 -6.91 -7.33 18.20
N PHE A 125 -5.90 -6.46 18.14
CA PHE A 125 -4.73 -6.55 19.00
C PHE A 125 -5.08 -6.30 20.47
N GLU A 126 -5.84 -5.24 20.78
CA GLU A 126 -6.21 -4.92 22.15
C GLU A 126 -7.10 -6.00 22.76
N ILE A 127 -8.05 -6.54 21.99
CA ILE A 127 -8.86 -7.70 22.39
C ILE A 127 -7.97 -8.91 22.67
N ALA A 128 -7.03 -9.21 21.76
CA ALA A 128 -6.10 -10.32 21.92
C ALA A 128 -5.22 -10.16 23.16
N LYS A 129 -4.69 -8.96 23.40
CA LYS A 129 -3.88 -8.62 24.56
C LYS A 129 -4.67 -8.85 25.86
N ALA A 130 -5.90 -8.34 25.95
CA ALA A 130 -6.75 -8.49 27.12
C ALA A 130 -7.06 -9.98 27.42
N LYS A 131 -7.36 -10.78 26.39
CA LYS A 131 -7.69 -12.20 26.58
C LYS A 131 -6.49 -13.07 26.88
N ILE A 132 -5.33 -12.77 26.30
CA ILE A 132 -4.09 -13.46 26.64
C ILE A 132 -3.67 -13.16 28.07
N LYS A 133 -3.81 -11.90 28.50
CA LYS A 133 -3.58 -11.48 29.89
C LYS A 133 -4.46 -12.27 30.86
N GLU A 134 -5.76 -12.36 30.59
CA GLU A 134 -6.72 -13.13 31.39
C GLU A 134 -6.31 -14.62 31.45
N TYR A 135 -6.04 -15.23 30.30
CA TYR A 135 -5.71 -16.66 30.20
C TYR A 135 -4.40 -17.04 30.91
N LEU A 136 -3.37 -16.19 30.79
CA LEU A 136 -2.05 -16.44 31.39
C LEU A 136 -1.95 -15.96 32.84
N GLY A 137 -3.00 -15.33 33.38
CA GLY A 137 -3.00 -14.78 34.74
C GLY A 137 -2.00 -13.65 34.92
N TRP A 138 -1.75 -12.86 33.87
CA TRP A 138 -0.83 -11.73 33.94
C TRP A 138 -1.41 -10.61 34.78
N ASN A 139 -0.59 -10.06 35.68
CA ASN A 139 -0.93 -8.85 36.42
C ASN A 139 -0.71 -7.61 35.55
N ASP A 140 -1.34 -6.50 35.94
CA ASP A 140 -1.29 -5.22 35.22
C ASP A 140 0.13 -4.66 35.08
N ASN A 141 1.03 -5.07 35.98
CA ASN A 141 2.44 -4.66 36.01
C ASN A 141 3.39 -5.74 35.46
N SER A 142 2.88 -6.73 34.74
CA SER A 142 3.73 -7.76 34.13
C SER A 142 4.60 -7.15 33.04
N LYS A 143 5.85 -7.64 32.93
CA LYS A 143 6.79 -7.20 31.90
C LYS A 143 6.25 -7.50 30.51
N GLU A 144 5.52 -8.60 30.38
CA GLU A 144 4.87 -9.06 29.16
C GLU A 144 3.78 -8.08 28.71
N LEU A 145 2.91 -7.63 29.61
CA LEU A 145 1.88 -6.65 29.28
C LEU A 145 2.50 -5.29 28.94
N SER A 146 3.46 -4.82 29.75
CA SER A 146 4.18 -3.57 29.46
C SER A 146 4.90 -3.59 28.12
N LEU A 147 5.43 -4.75 27.69
CA LEU A 147 6.01 -4.90 26.36
C LEU A 147 4.95 -4.74 25.27
N LEU A 148 3.78 -5.37 25.40
CA LEU A 148 2.71 -5.28 24.41
C LEU A 148 2.15 -3.85 24.32
N ASP A 149 2.00 -3.17 25.45
CA ASP A 149 1.61 -1.76 25.50
C ASP A 149 2.65 -0.87 24.81
N HIS A 150 3.93 -1.08 25.11
CA HIS A 150 5.01 -0.36 24.46
C HIS A 150 5.04 -0.58 22.94
N ILE A 151 4.75 -1.80 22.47
CA ILE A 151 4.66 -2.12 21.04
C ILE A 151 3.48 -1.37 20.39
N TYR A 152 2.32 -1.31 21.05
CA TYR A 152 1.16 -0.56 20.58
C TYR A 152 1.47 0.93 20.45
N GLU A 153 2.01 1.55 21.50
CA GLU A 153 2.36 2.97 21.52
C GLU A 153 3.41 3.30 20.44
N THR A 154 4.45 2.47 20.35
CA THR A 154 5.52 2.59 19.37
C THR A 154 4.98 2.50 17.95
N ARG A 155 4.08 1.55 17.68
CA ARG A 155 3.40 1.43 16.39
C ARG A 155 2.55 2.66 16.08
N SER A 156 1.77 3.16 17.03
CA SER A 156 0.93 4.33 16.84
C SER A 156 1.76 5.56 16.51
N LYS A 157 2.82 5.81 17.28
CA LYS A 157 3.78 6.90 17.06
C LYS A 157 4.45 6.82 15.69
N TYR A 158 5.02 5.67 15.34
CA TYR A 158 5.68 5.50 14.05
C TYR A 158 4.67 5.56 12.89
N GLY A 159 3.44 5.08 13.08
CA GLY A 159 2.37 5.20 12.09
C GLY A 159 2.07 6.65 11.72
N LYS A 160 1.87 7.52 12.73
CA LYS A 160 1.65 8.96 12.52
C LYS A 160 2.84 9.59 11.78
N LYS A 161 4.08 9.29 12.21
CA LYS A 161 5.31 9.81 11.58
C LYS A 161 5.49 9.31 10.14
N TYR A 162 5.18 8.05 9.89
CA TYR A 162 5.26 7.43 8.56
C TYR A 162 4.26 8.03 7.58
N HIS A 163 3.04 8.30 8.05
CA HIS A 163 2.02 8.98 7.25
C HIS A 163 2.47 10.40 6.87
N PHE A 164 2.99 11.15 7.85
CA PHE A 164 3.55 12.48 7.60
C PHE A 164 4.70 12.44 6.59
N LEU A 165 5.70 11.58 6.79
CA LEU A 165 6.82 11.44 5.84
C LEU A 165 6.35 10.99 4.45
N THR A 166 5.30 10.18 4.38
CA THR A 166 4.69 9.79 3.11
C THR A 166 4.14 11.01 2.37
N ILE A 167 3.46 11.93 3.06
CA ILE A 167 3.00 13.20 2.49
C ILE A 167 4.18 14.06 2.03
N GLU A 168 5.21 14.21 2.88
CA GLU A 168 6.40 15.01 2.57
C GLU A 168 7.18 14.45 1.36
N VAL A 169 7.33 13.13 1.27
CA VAL A 169 7.93 12.49 0.10
C VAL A 169 7.07 12.77 -1.14
N LYS A 170 5.73 12.62 -1.05
CA LYS A 170 4.83 12.95 -2.18
C LYS A 170 4.97 14.42 -2.62
N ASN A 171 5.09 15.37 -1.69
CA ASN A 171 5.26 16.79 -1.99
C ASN A 171 6.64 17.06 -2.64
N SER A 172 7.70 16.48 -2.09
CA SER A 172 9.05 16.63 -2.63
C SER A 172 9.21 16.11 -4.07
N ILE A 173 8.48 15.04 -4.42
CA ILE A 173 8.42 14.50 -5.79
C ILE A 173 7.76 15.49 -6.76
N LYS A 174 6.73 16.21 -6.28
CA LYS A 174 6.02 17.23 -7.08
C LYS A 174 6.89 18.47 -7.31
N GLU A 175 7.64 18.90 -6.30
CA GLU A 175 8.36 20.20 -6.29
C GLU A 175 9.66 20.25 -7.11
N ARG A 176 10.13 19.14 -7.71
CA ARG A 176 11.39 19.04 -8.49
C ARG A 176 12.62 19.52 -7.70
N LEU A 177 13.46 18.56 -7.28
CA LEU A 177 14.76 18.81 -6.60
C LEU A 177 14.64 19.37 -5.18
N HIS A 178 13.75 18.80 -4.35
CA HIS A 178 13.82 19.08 -2.92
C HIS A 178 15.16 18.54 -2.37
N PRO A 179 16.03 19.38 -1.79
CA PRO A 179 17.37 18.98 -1.36
C PRO A 179 17.39 17.90 -0.26
N LYS A 180 16.23 17.64 0.36
CA LYS A 180 16.06 16.59 1.39
C LYS A 180 15.35 15.33 0.88
N HIS A 181 15.05 15.22 -0.41
CA HIS A 181 14.23 14.11 -0.96
C HIS A 181 14.79 12.73 -0.61
N GLU A 182 16.09 12.50 -0.83
CA GLU A 182 16.73 11.22 -0.46
C GLU A 182 16.72 10.97 1.05
N GLY A 183 16.88 12.01 1.86
CA GLY A 183 16.81 11.93 3.33
C GLY A 183 15.42 11.50 3.81
N LEU A 184 14.37 12.09 3.24
CA LEU A 184 12.98 11.75 3.55
C LEU A 184 12.63 10.31 3.16
N ILE A 185 13.14 9.81 2.03
CA ILE A 185 12.96 8.41 1.62
C ILE A 185 13.63 7.46 2.62
N LYS A 186 14.90 7.71 2.97
CA LYS A 186 15.64 6.85 3.91
C LYS A 186 14.98 6.82 5.29
N GLU A 187 14.58 7.98 5.80
CA GLU A 187 13.89 8.07 7.09
C GLU A 187 12.53 7.34 7.05
N ARG A 188 11.77 7.50 5.96
CA ARG A 188 10.52 6.77 5.76
C ARG A 188 10.75 5.26 5.74
N GLU A 189 11.77 4.77 5.04
CA GLU A 189 12.10 3.34 5.01
C GLU A 189 12.47 2.78 6.37
N GLU A 190 13.27 3.51 7.15
CA GLU A 190 13.65 3.11 8.51
C GLU A 190 12.43 3.02 9.44
N ILE A 191 11.57 4.04 9.42
CA ILE A 191 10.30 4.00 10.17
C ILE A 191 9.41 2.86 9.67
N GLY A 192 9.40 2.59 8.37
CA GLY A 192 8.68 1.46 7.79
C GLY A 192 9.11 0.14 8.39
N LYS A 193 10.42 -0.10 8.57
CA LYS A 193 10.94 -1.31 9.23
C LYS A 193 10.49 -1.43 10.68
N ASN A 194 10.45 -0.32 11.42
CA ASN A 194 9.96 -0.31 12.80
C ASN A 194 8.46 -0.63 12.87
N ILE A 195 7.66 -0.12 11.91
CA ILE A 195 6.24 -0.48 11.79
C ILE A 195 6.09 -1.97 11.44
N ASP A 196 6.89 -2.49 10.51
CA ASP A 196 6.87 -3.91 10.13
C ASP A 196 7.14 -4.81 11.34
N TYR A 197 8.13 -4.45 12.17
CA TYR A 197 8.43 -5.15 13.41
C TYR A 197 7.27 -5.13 14.40
N CYS A 198 6.68 -3.96 14.66
CA CYS A 198 5.55 -3.87 15.58
C CYS A 198 4.33 -4.65 15.06
N ASN A 199 4.02 -4.51 13.77
CA ASN A 199 2.92 -5.23 13.12
C ASN A 199 3.13 -6.75 13.25
N TYR A 200 4.36 -7.25 13.10
CA TYR A 200 4.67 -8.66 13.27
C TYR A 200 4.36 -9.18 14.68
N ILE A 201 4.73 -8.42 15.72
CA ILE A 201 4.42 -8.78 17.11
C ILE A 201 2.91 -8.75 17.34
N MET A 202 2.25 -7.66 16.95
CA MET A 202 0.80 -7.50 17.13
C MET A 202 0.00 -8.60 16.44
N ASP A 203 0.33 -8.90 15.19
CA ASP A 203 -0.29 -9.95 14.38
C ASP A 203 -0.03 -11.36 14.96
N SER A 204 1.13 -11.58 15.58
CA SER A 204 1.43 -12.83 16.28
C SER A 204 0.61 -12.99 17.57
N THR A 205 0.40 -11.89 18.31
CA THR A 205 -0.49 -11.86 19.47
C THR A 205 -1.94 -12.17 19.07
N ILE A 206 -2.44 -11.54 18.00
CA ILE A 206 -3.79 -11.80 17.46
C ILE A 206 -3.94 -13.28 17.06
N ARG A 207 -2.98 -13.82 16.31
CA ARG A 207 -2.99 -15.24 15.91
C ARG A 207 -2.96 -16.19 17.11
N TYR A 208 -2.17 -15.87 18.13
CA TYR A 208 -2.10 -16.70 19.34
C TYR A 208 -3.44 -16.70 20.08
N CYS A 209 -4.07 -15.53 20.24
CA CYS A 209 -5.43 -15.44 20.79
C CYS A 209 -6.43 -16.26 19.97
N ALA A 210 -6.44 -16.10 18.63
CA ALA A 210 -7.32 -16.87 17.75
C ALA A 210 -7.14 -18.39 17.90
N LYS A 211 -5.89 -18.86 18.11
CA LYS A 211 -5.60 -20.26 18.41
C LYS A 211 -6.24 -20.70 19.73
N LEU A 212 -6.12 -19.91 20.79
CA LEU A 212 -6.74 -20.22 22.09
C LEU A 212 -8.27 -20.28 22.01
N ILE A 213 -8.89 -19.39 21.23
CA ILE A 213 -10.35 -19.43 20.96
C ILE A 213 -10.72 -20.74 20.26
N LYS A 214 -9.98 -21.10 19.21
CA LYS A 214 -10.21 -22.34 18.45
C LYS A 214 -10.06 -23.58 19.34
N GLU A 215 -9.14 -23.56 20.29
CA GLU A 215 -8.93 -24.60 21.30
C GLU A 215 -9.94 -24.54 22.45
N LYS A 216 -10.92 -23.62 22.41
CA LYS A 216 -11.93 -23.38 23.44
C LYS A 216 -11.35 -23.07 24.83
N LYS A 217 -10.15 -22.52 24.87
CA LYS A 217 -9.46 -22.12 26.12
C LYS A 217 -9.88 -20.73 26.60
N ILE A 218 -10.34 -19.89 25.68
CA ILE A 218 -10.86 -18.56 25.95
C ILE A 218 -12.14 -18.33 25.14
N THR A 219 -12.99 -17.43 25.61
CA THR A 219 -14.19 -16.97 24.93
C THR A 219 -14.21 -15.45 24.88
N ILE A 220 -14.72 -14.87 23.80
CA ILE A 220 -14.90 -13.42 23.64
C ILE A 220 -16.40 -13.14 23.61
N LYS A 221 -16.86 -12.26 24.49
CA LYS A 221 -18.24 -11.75 24.49
C LYS A 221 -18.31 -10.49 23.64
N GLU A 222 -19.47 -10.27 23.03
CA GLU A 222 -19.70 -9.12 22.16
C GLU A 222 -19.56 -7.77 22.89
N SER A 223 -20.04 -7.71 24.14
CA SER A 223 -19.88 -6.53 25.01
C SER A 223 -18.41 -6.15 25.26
N GLU A 224 -17.50 -7.12 25.29
CA GLU A 224 -16.06 -6.87 25.47
C GLU A 224 -15.43 -6.26 24.21
N MET A 225 -15.95 -6.61 23.03
CA MET A 225 -15.49 -6.02 21.77
C MET A 225 -15.92 -4.55 21.64
N GLU A 226 -17.12 -4.20 22.10
CA GLU A 226 -17.63 -2.84 22.06
C GLU A 226 -16.83 -1.89 22.99
N GLU A 227 -16.48 -2.35 24.19
CA GLU A 227 -15.66 -1.58 25.14
C GLU A 227 -14.26 -1.31 24.59
N VAL A 228 -13.61 -2.32 23.98
CA VAL A 228 -12.29 -2.15 23.37
C VAL A 228 -12.33 -1.19 22.18
N ARG A 229 -13.36 -1.28 21.32
CA ARG A 229 -13.54 -0.35 20.19
C ARG A 229 -13.62 1.10 20.65
N ALA A 230 -14.47 1.37 21.65
CA ALA A 230 -14.63 2.71 22.21
C ALA A 230 -13.31 3.29 22.78
N ASN A 231 -12.51 2.45 23.44
CA ASN A 231 -11.23 2.87 24.00
C ASN A 231 -10.15 3.13 22.93
N VAL A 232 -10.10 2.30 21.88
CA VAL A 232 -9.15 2.48 20.77
C VAL A 232 -9.50 3.73 19.95
N ASP A 233 -10.78 3.98 19.69
CA ASP A 233 -11.22 5.17 18.95
C ASP A 233 -10.77 6.46 19.63
N LYS A 234 -10.94 6.55 20.95
CA LYS A 234 -10.47 7.68 21.76
C LYS A 234 -8.94 7.89 21.71
N ASN A 235 -8.17 6.82 21.52
CA ASN A 235 -6.70 6.87 21.50
C ASN A 235 -6.12 7.15 20.10
N LEU A 236 -6.95 7.05 19.05
CA LEU A 236 -6.53 7.28 17.66
C LEU A 236 -6.91 8.67 17.12
N GLU A 237 -7.80 9.40 17.79
CA GLU A 237 -7.98 10.84 17.64
C GLU A 237 -6.67 11.65 17.90
#